data_AF-A0A521S7X4-F1
#
_entry.id   AF-A0A521S7X4-F1
#
_cell.length_a   1.000
_cell.length_b   1.000
_cell.length_c   1.000
_cell.angle_alpha   90.00
_cell.angle_beta   90.00
_cell.angle_gamma   90.00
#
_symmetry.space_group_name_H-M   'P 1'
#
loop_
_entity.id
_entity.type
_entity.pdbx_description
1 polymer ?
#
loop_
_entity_poly.entity_id
_entity_poly.type
_entity_poly.pdbx_seq_one_letter_code
_entity_poly.pdbx_strand_id
1 'polypeptide(L)'
;MIAITRILKKRWSYFIRKVYETDPLTCPKCQGEMRIISFIDQLEVTKEILKHLGLWEESHAPPGRDPPAKEISFDPSYSQLI
;
A
#
# COMPACT_ATOMS: atom_id res chain seq x y z
N MET A 1 8.65 -28.36 -11.13
CA MET A 1 7.63 -27.37 -10.72
C MET A 1 8.10 -26.52 -9.53
N ILE A 2 9.26 -25.83 -9.64
CA ILE A 2 9.78 -24.90 -8.61
C ILE A 2 10.35 -23.69 -9.35
N ALA A 3 9.51 -22.77 -9.82
CA ALA A 3 9.97 -21.56 -10.51
C ALA A 3 9.06 -20.34 -10.37
N ILE A 4 7.96 -20.40 -9.61
CA ILE A 4 7.05 -19.26 -9.45
C ILE A 4 7.42 -18.41 -8.22
N THR A 5 7.92 -19.03 -7.15
CA THR A 5 8.12 -18.37 -5.85
C THR A 5 9.28 -17.36 -5.82
N ARG A 6 10.28 -17.50 -6.70
CA ARG A 6 11.52 -16.69 -6.68
C ARG A 6 11.46 -15.42 -7.53
N ILE A 7 10.46 -15.29 -8.41
CA ILE A 7 10.31 -14.13 -9.31
C ILE A 7 9.57 -12.98 -8.62
N LEU A 8 8.71 -13.26 -7.63
CA LEU A 8 7.97 -12.22 -6.90
C LEU A 8 8.82 -11.48 -5.85
N LYS A 9 9.83 -12.15 -5.24
CA LYS A 9 10.68 -11.53 -4.21
C LYS A 9 11.60 -10.42 -4.74
N LYS A 10 12.02 -10.48 -6.01
CA LYS A 10 12.89 -9.45 -6.61
C LYS A 10 12.15 -8.21 -7.11
N ARG A 11 10.81 -8.25 -7.20
CA ARG A 11 9.99 -7.11 -7.62
C ARG A 11 9.52 -6.26 -6.44
N TRP A 12 9.14 -6.89 -5.33
CA TRP A 12 8.59 -6.18 -4.19
C TRP A 12 9.62 -5.23 -3.53
N SER A 13 10.86 -5.66 -3.32
CA SER A 13 11.92 -4.79 -2.79
C SER A 13 12.24 -3.59 -3.70
N TYR A 14 12.15 -3.78 -5.02
CA TYR A 14 12.34 -2.70 -5.99
C TYR A 14 11.18 -1.67 -5.94
N PHE A 15 9.93 -2.14 -5.82
CA PHE A 15 8.77 -1.24 -5.67
C PHE A 15 8.77 -0.52 -4.33
N ILE A 16 9.11 -1.23 -3.25
CA ILE A 16 9.29 -0.65 -1.92
C ILE A 16 10.33 0.46 -1.99
N ARG A 17 11.49 0.22 -2.60
CA ARG A 17 12.52 1.25 -2.76
C ARG A 17 12.00 2.54 -3.42
N LYS A 18 11.18 2.43 -4.48
CA LYS A 18 10.57 3.60 -5.12
C LYS A 18 9.61 4.37 -4.21
N VAL A 19 8.87 3.66 -3.34
CA VAL A 19 7.95 4.27 -2.38
C VAL A 19 8.71 4.96 -1.25
N TYR A 20 9.82 4.39 -0.78
CA TYR A 20 10.65 5.00 0.28
C TYR A 20 11.48 6.19 -0.21
N GLU A 21 11.87 6.22 -1.49
CA GLU A 21 12.63 7.33 -2.07
C GLU A 21 11.77 8.57 -2.38
N THR A 22 10.44 8.47 -2.29
CA THR A 22 9.51 9.57 -2.57
C THR A 22 8.81 10.00 -1.29
N ASP A 23 8.93 11.28 -0.92
CA ASP A 23 8.14 11.84 0.19
C ASP A 23 6.66 11.97 -0.23
N PRO A 24 5.74 11.19 0.36
CA PRO A 24 4.32 11.27 0.03
C PRO A 24 3.67 12.58 0.50
N LEU A 25 4.35 13.36 1.35
CA LEU A 25 3.88 14.64 1.85
C LEU A 25 4.43 15.83 1.05
N THR A 26 5.00 15.59 -0.13
CA THR A 26 5.36 16.66 -1.07
C THR A 26 4.36 16.73 -2.22
N CYS A 27 3.81 17.91 -2.49
CA CYS A 27 2.88 18.11 -3.59
C CYS A 27 3.58 17.88 -4.96
N PRO A 28 3.08 16.98 -5.83
CA PRO A 28 3.75 16.69 -7.11
C PRO A 28 3.68 17.85 -8.11
N LYS A 29 2.78 18.82 -7.91
CA LYS A 29 2.59 19.97 -8.81
C LYS A 29 3.44 21.19 -8.44
N CYS A 30 3.49 21.53 -7.15
CA CYS A 30 4.14 22.76 -6.67
C CYS A 30 5.26 22.53 -5.65
N GLN A 31 5.56 21.26 -5.31
CA GLN A 31 6.61 20.87 -4.36
C GLN A 31 6.45 21.44 -2.94
N GLY A 32 5.26 21.93 -2.59
CA GLY A 32 4.93 22.37 -1.24
C GLY A 32 4.70 21.21 -0.28
N GLU A 33 4.88 21.48 1.01
CA GLU A 33 4.60 20.52 2.10
C GLU A 33 3.10 20.27 2.25
N MET A 34 2.75 18.99 2.42
CA MET A 34 1.42 18.49 2.72
C MET A 34 1.40 17.91 4.13
N ARG A 35 0.21 17.82 4.73
CA ARG A 35 0.02 17.22 6.05
C ARG A 35 -1.20 16.33 6.07
N ILE A 36 -1.14 15.28 6.88
CA ILE A 36 -2.30 14.42 7.14
C ILE A 36 -3.26 15.21 8.04
N ILE A 37 -4.51 15.35 7.60
CA ILE A 37 -5.55 16.09 8.34
C ILE A 37 -6.51 15.16 9.10
N SER A 38 -6.72 13.95 8.60
CA SER A 38 -7.62 12.96 9.19
C SER A 38 -7.38 11.58 8.60
N PHE A 39 -7.88 10.56 9.31
CA PHE A 39 -7.96 9.19 8.82
C PHE A 39 -9.44 8.81 8.65
N ILE A 40 -9.74 7.99 7.65
CA ILE A 40 -11.07 7.45 7.39
C ILE A 40 -10.96 5.94 7.56
N ASP A 41 -11.65 5.39 8.56
CA ASP A 41 -11.65 3.96 8.89
C ASP A 41 -12.93 3.24 8.44
N GLN A 42 -13.99 3.99 8.12
CA GLN A 42 -15.25 3.45 7.63
C GLN A 42 -15.14 3.06 6.14
N LEU A 43 -15.36 1.77 5.87
CA LEU A 43 -15.25 1.19 4.53
C LEU A 43 -16.28 1.79 3.57
N GLU A 44 -17.52 1.98 4.05
CA GLU A 44 -18.63 2.51 3.27
C GLU A 44 -18.34 3.95 2.82
N VAL A 45 -17.83 4.78 3.73
CA VAL A 45 -17.44 6.16 3.43
C VAL A 45 -16.30 6.19 2.42
N THR A 46 -15.28 5.37 2.64
CA THR A 46 -14.15 5.25 1.70
C THR A 46 -14.63 4.83 0.30
N LYS A 47 -15.54 3.86 0.22
CA LYS A 47 -16.13 3.39 -1.03
C LYS A 47 -16.90 4.49 -1.77
N GLU A 48 -17.77 5.22 -1.07
CA GLU A 48 -18.54 6.30 -1.70
C GLU A 48 -17.65 7.46 -2.18
N ILE A 49 -16.60 7.82 -1.43
CA ILE A 49 -15.59 8.80 -1.86
C ILE A 49 -14.88 8.33 -3.14
N LEU A 50 -14.39 7.09 -3.15
CA LEU A 50 -13.67 6.53 -4.30
C LEU A 50 -14.56 6.43 -5.54
N LYS A 51 -15.84 6.05 -5.38
CA LYS A 51 -16.81 6.07 -6.48
C LYS A 51 -17.03 7.48 -7.02
N HIS A 52 -17.19 8.47 -6.14
CA HIS A 52 -17.37 9.86 -6.54
C HIS A 52 -16.16 10.39 -7.33
N LEU A 53 -14.95 9.96 -6.96
CA LEU A 53 -13.71 10.31 -7.67
C LEU A 53 -13.46 9.48 -8.94
N GLY A 54 -14.30 8.47 -9.23
CA GLY A 54 -14.10 7.54 -10.34
C GLY A 54 -12.88 6.62 -10.16
N LEU A 55 -12.38 6.46 -8.93
CA LEU A 55 -11.22 5.65 -8.57
C LEU A 55 -11.60 4.26 -8.02
N TRP A 56 -12.90 3.98 -7.90
CA TRP A 56 -13.36 2.67 -7.46
C TRP A 56 -13.20 1.64 -8.57
N GLU A 57 -12.10 0.89 -8.54
CA GLU A 57 -11.90 -0.28 -9.39
C GLU A 57 -12.43 -1.53 -8.68
N GLU A 58 -13.30 -2.28 -9.37
CA GLU A 58 -13.62 -3.65 -8.94
C GLU A 58 -12.33 -4.47 -8.99
N SER A 59 -11.92 -5.03 -7.85
CA SER A 59 -10.66 -5.76 -7.73
C SER A 59 -10.47 -6.75 -8.88
N HIS A 60 -9.50 -6.47 -9.76
CA HIS A 60 -8.98 -7.43 -10.73
C HIS A 60 -8.12 -8.52 -10.09
N ALA A 61 -8.17 -8.65 -8.76
CA ALA A 61 -7.51 -9.75 -8.06
C ALA A 61 -8.04 -11.06 -8.66
N PRO A 62 -7.16 -11.96 -9.13
CA PRO A 62 -7.60 -13.26 -9.61
C PRO A 62 -8.45 -13.93 -8.53
N PRO A 63 -9.64 -14.46 -8.87
CA PRO A 63 -10.46 -15.17 -7.89
C PRO A 63 -9.62 -16.30 -7.27
N GLY A 64 -9.52 -16.31 -5.93
CA GLY A 64 -8.76 -17.33 -5.17
C GLY A 64 -7.51 -16.84 -4.43
N ARG A 65 -7.24 -15.53 -4.39
CA ARG A 65 -6.29 -14.94 -3.42
C ARG A 65 -7.02 -14.39 -2.21
N ASP A 66 -7.63 -15.26 -1.42
CA ASP A 66 -7.82 -14.92 -0.02
C ASP A 66 -6.40 -14.79 0.57
N PRO A 67 -6.03 -13.62 1.15
CA PRO A 67 -4.80 -13.54 1.88
C PRO A 67 -4.88 -14.61 2.98
N PRO A 68 -3.85 -15.46 3.18
CA PRO A 68 -3.81 -16.27 4.38
C PRO A 68 -3.92 -15.27 5.55
N ALA A 69 -4.85 -15.52 6.48
CA ALA A 69 -4.98 -14.77 7.71
C ALA A 69 -3.69 -14.95 8.52
N LYS A 70 -2.67 -14.19 8.15
CA LYS A 70 -1.43 -14.08 8.90
C LYS A 70 -1.67 -12.95 9.88
N GLU A 71 -1.70 -13.30 11.16
CA GLU A 71 -1.48 -12.33 12.22
C GLU A 71 -0.21 -11.55 11.86
N ILE A 72 -0.38 -10.26 11.59
CA ILE A 72 0.73 -9.36 11.36
C ILE A 72 1.33 -9.11 12.75
N SER A 73 2.26 -9.96 13.17
CA SER A 73 3.00 -9.75 14.40
C SER A 73 3.96 -8.58 14.16
N PHE A 74 3.67 -7.43 14.76
CA PHE A 74 4.61 -6.32 14.79
C PHE A 74 5.81 -6.72 15.67
N ASP A 75 6.99 -6.86 15.07
CA ASP A 75 8.24 -7.08 15.79
C ASP A 75 8.85 -5.72 16.17
N PRO A 76 8.86 -5.32 17.46
CA PRO A 76 9.41 -4.04 17.90
C PRO A 76 10.92 -3.89 17.62
N SER A 77 11.64 -4.99 17.38
CA SER A 77 13.08 -4.96 17.04
C SER A 77 13.34 -4.23 15.72
N TYR A 78 12.36 -4.16 14.81
CA TYR A 78 12.54 -3.49 13.51
C TYR A 78 12.60 -1.96 13.63
N SER A 79 12.06 -1.40 14.72
CA SER A 79 12.08 0.04 14.99
C SER A 79 13.39 0.54 15.60
N GLN A 80 14.29 -0.38 16.00
CA GLN A 80 15.56 -0.05 16.68
C GLN A 80 16.74 0.13 15.71
N LEU A 81 16.51 0.11 14.39
CA LEU A 81 17.55 0.27 13.36
C LEU A 81 17.64 1.70 12.80
N ILE A 82 17.15 2.71 13.53
CA ILE A 82 17.37 4.13 13.24
C ILE A 82 18.20 4.75 14.37
#